data_AF-L1QMB1-F1
#
_entry.id   AF-L1QMB1-F1
#
_cell.length_a   1.000
_cell.length_b   1.000
_cell.length_c   1.000
_cell.angle_alpha   90.00
_cell.angle_beta   90.00
_cell.angle_gamma   90.00
#
_symmetry.space_group_name_H-M   'P 1'
#
loop_
_entity.id
_entity.type
_entity.pdbx_description
1 polymer ?
#
loop_
_entity_poly.entity_id
_entity_poly.type
_entity_poly.pdbx_seq_one_letter_code
_entity_poly.pdbx_strand_id
1 'polypeptide(L)' 'MKDLAKEGMTMVVVTHEMGFAREVGDRILFMDNGNIVEQGTPEEIFNNPKNPRTIDFLSKVL' A
#
# COMPACT_ATOMS: atom_id res chain seq x y z
N MET A 1 -12.47 1.01 -11.15
CA MET A 1 -11.90 1.44 -9.85
C MET A 1 -11.00 2.65 -9.98
N LYS A 2 -10.08 2.70 -10.97
CA LYS A 2 -9.25 3.90 -11.22
C LYS A 2 -10.09 5.17 -11.48
N ASP A 3 -11.16 5.05 -12.28
CA ASP A 3 -12.03 6.19 -12.59
C ASP A 3 -12.80 6.68 -11.35
N LEU A 4 -13.30 5.76 -10.52
CA LEU A 4 -13.94 6.10 -9.24
C LEU A 4 -12.99 6.87 -8.31
N ALA A 5 -11.72 6.46 -8.25
CA ALA A 5 -10.72 7.18 -7.47
C ALA A 5 -10.46 8.58 -8.06
N LYS A 6 -10.38 8.71 -9.39
CA LYS A 6 -10.23 10.01 -10.08
C LYS A 6 -11.44 10.92 -9.89
N GLU A 7 -12.63 10.35 -9.74
CA GLU A 7 -13.86 11.07 -9.42
C GLU A 7 -13.92 11.57 -7.96
N GLY A 8 -12.91 11.26 -7.14
CA GLY A 8 -12.79 11.74 -5.76
C GLY A 8 -13.60 10.91 -4.75
N MET A 9 -14.00 9.69 -5.11
CA MET A 9 -14.65 8.77 -4.18
C MET A 9 -13.69 8.40 -3.05
N THR A 10 -14.17 8.41 -1.80
CA THR A 10 -13.41 7.84 -0.68
C THR A 10 -13.40 6.32 -0.80
N MET A 11 -12.22 5.71 -0.89
CA MET A 11 -12.07 4.28 -1.13
C MET A 11 -11.14 3.63 -0.10
N VAL A 12 -11.50 2.42 0.33
CA VAL A 12 -10.60 1.50 1.04
C VAL A 12 -10.51 0.24 0.21
N VAL A 13 -9.29 -0.13 -0.19
CA VAL A 13 -9.05 -1.26 -1.08
C VAL A 13 -8.03 -2.18 -0.43
N VAL A 14 -8.41 -3.44 -0.21
CA VAL A 14 -7.49 -4.52 0.16
C VAL A 14 -7.08 -5.22 -1.13
N THR A 15 -5.79 -5.21 -1.46
CA THR A 15 -5.30 -5.74 -2.74
C THR A 15 -3.87 -6.29 -2.63
N HIS A 16 -3.57 -7.25 -3.49
CA HIS A 16 -2.20 -7.72 -3.76
C HIS A 16 -1.61 -7.12 -5.05
N GLU A 17 -2.39 -6.32 -5.79
CA GLU A 17 -1.91 -5.64 -7.00
C GLU A 17 -1.16 -4.35 -6.64
N MET A 18 0.16 -4.48 -6.45
CA MET A 18 1.02 -3.37 -6.02
C MET A 18 1.04 -2.21 -7.02
N GLY A 19 0.96 -2.49 -8.33
CA GLY A 19 0.91 -1.45 -9.37
C GLY A 19 -0.35 -0.59 -9.27
N PHE A 20 -1.50 -1.20 -8.98
CA PHE A 20 -2.74 -0.47 -8.72
C PHE A 20 -2.63 0.39 -7.46
N ALA A 21 -2.09 -0.19 -6.37
CA ALA A 21 -1.89 0.53 -5.12
C ALA A 21 -0.93 1.73 -5.28
N ARG A 22 0.12 1.59 -6.10
CA ARG A 22 1.06 2.68 -6.45
C ARG A 22 0.42 3.79 -7.27
N GLU A 23 -0.46 3.45 -8.21
CA GLU A 23 -1.02 4.41 -9.15
C GLU A 23 -2.22 5.18 -8.58
N VAL A 24 -2.96 4.57 -7.67
CA VAL A 24 -4.27 5.10 -7.21
C VAL A 24 -4.29 5.43 -5.71
N GLY A 25 -3.43 4.81 -4.91
CA GLY A 25 -3.48 4.95 -3.45
C GLY A 25 -2.87 6.27 -2.98
N ASP A 26 -3.61 7.02 -2.16
CA ASP A 26 -3.04 8.16 -1.43
C ASP A 26 -2.18 7.70 -0.25
N ARG A 27 -2.61 6.60 0.39
CA ARG A 27 -1.97 5.99 1.56
C ARG A 27 -2.00 4.48 1.45
N ILE A 28 -0.90 3.86 1.84
CA ILE A 28 -0.77 2.41 1.96
C ILE A 28 -0.70 2.05 3.45
N LEU A 29 -1.47 1.04 3.84
CA LEU A 29 -1.43 0.46 5.17
C LEU A 29 -0.95 -0.98 5.03
N PHE A 30 0.25 -1.27 5.53
CA PHE A 30 0.75 -2.64 5.62
C PHE A 30 0.30 -3.23 6.95
N MET A 31 -0.40 -4.36 6.87
CA MET A 31 -0.93 -5.06 8.04
C MET A 31 -0.29 -6.44 8.18
N ASP A 32 0.05 -6.80 9.42
CA ASP A 32 0.50 -8.15 9.77
C ASP A 32 0.02 -8.50 11.19
N ASN A 33 -0.35 -9.77 11.40
CA ASN A 33 -0.86 -10.28 12.68
C ASN A 33 -1.95 -9.38 13.33
N GLY A 34 -2.87 -8.87 12.52
CA GLY A 34 -3.99 -8.03 12.98
C GLY A 34 -3.61 -6.59 13.37
N ASN A 35 -2.37 -6.15 13.13
CA ASN A 35 -1.90 -4.80 13.44
C ASN A 35 -1.51 -4.06 12.16
N ILE A 36 -1.67 -2.73 12.16
CA ILE A 36 -1.06 -1.86 11.15
C ILE A 36 0.42 -1.72 11.54
N VAL A 37 1.29 -2.37 10.77
CA VAL A 37 2.72 -2.46 11.04
C VAL A 37 3.48 -1.29 10.44
N GLU A 38 3.01 -0.79 9.30
CA GLU A 38 3.55 0.41 8.67
C GLU A 38 2.48 1.11 7.84
N GLN A 39 2.57 2.43 7.75
CA GLN A 39 1.71 3.24 6.89
C GLN A 39 2.50 4.42 6.32
N GLY A 40 2.15 4.84 5.11
CA GLY A 40 2.81 5.93 4.42
C GLY A 40 2.22 6.16 3.04
N THR A 41 2.83 7.06 2.27
CA THR A 41 2.52 7.16 0.84
C THR A 41 2.96 5.89 0.10
N PRO A 42 2.48 5.63 -1.12
CA PRO A 42 3.00 4.52 -1.90
C PRO A 42 4.52 4.60 -2.10
N GLU A 43 5.06 5.80 -2.33
CA GLU A 43 6.51 5.97 -2.51
C GLU A 43 7.29 5.58 -1.24
N GLU A 44 6.83 6.02 -0.07
CA GLU A 44 7.46 5.66 1.21
C GLU A 44 7.41 4.15 1.45
N ILE A 45 6.25 3.51 1.28
CA ILE A 45 6.10 2.09 1.57
C ILE A 45 6.84 1.22 0.56
N PHE A 46 6.79 1.54 -0.73
CA PHE A 46 7.33 0.67 -1.76
C PHE A 46 8.81 0.89 -2.06
N ASN A 47 9.31 2.13 -1.95
CA ASN A 47 10.69 2.44 -2.32
C ASN A 47 11.59 2.68 -1.09
N ASN A 48 11.02 3.10 0.04
CA ASN A 48 11.77 3.35 1.27
C ASN A 48 11.07 2.82 2.54
N PRO A 49 10.66 1.54 2.57
CA PRO A 49 10.02 0.94 3.74
C PRO A 49 10.97 0.99 4.94
N LYS A 50 10.43 1.38 6.10
CA LYS A 50 11.19 1.55 7.35
C LYS A 50 11.00 0.36 8.28
N ASN A 51 9.90 -0.37 8.19
CA ASN A 51 9.66 -1.50 9.07
C ASN A 51 10.32 -2.77 8.51
N PRO A 52 11.13 -3.50 9.30
CA PRO A 52 11.75 -4.76 8.88
C PRO A 52 10.77 -5.79 8.32
N ARG A 53 9.53 -5.81 8.85
CA ARG A 53 8.51 -6.75 8.39
C ARG A 53 7.93 -6.38 7.04
N THR A 54 7.72 -5.09 6.78
CA THR A 54 7.32 -4.59 5.46
C THR A 54 8.41 -4.87 4.43
N ILE A 55 9.68 -4.66 4.79
CA ILE A 55 10.84 -4.97 3.92
C ILE A 55 10.85 -6.46 3.56
N ASP A 56 10.76 -7.34 4.56
CA ASP A 56 10.72 -8.80 4.34
C ASP A 56 9.55 -9.21 3.46
N PHE A 57 8.36 -8.65 3.69
CA PHE A 57 7.19 -8.92 2.86
C PHE A 57 7.40 -8.47 1.41
N LEU A 58 7.82 -7.23 1.19
CA LEU A 58 8.02 -6.68 -0.15
C LEU A 58 9.09 -7.44 -0.93
N SER A 59 10.17 -7.89 -0.27
CA SER A 59 11.23 -8.70 -0.92
C SER A 59 10.78 -10.06 -1.46
N LYS A 60 9.61 -10.56 -1.03
CA LYS A 60 9.04 -11.83 -1.50
C LYS A 60 7.99 -11.63 -2.59
N VAL A 61 7.51 -10.41 -2.76
CA VAL A 61 6.36 -10.07 -3.61
C VAL A 61 6.79 -9.22 -4.82
N LEU A 62 7.83 -8.40 -4.66
CA LEU A 62 8.48 -7.63 -5.72
C LEU A 62 9.67 -8.41 -6.30
#